data_AF-A0A7L3NNR1-F1
#
_entry.id   AF-A0A7L3NNR1-F1
#
_cell.length_a   1.000
_cell.length_b   1.000
_cell.length_c   1.000
_cell.angle_alpha   90.00
_cell.angle_beta   90.00
_cell.angle_gamma   90.00
#
_symmetry.space_group_name_H-M   'P 1'
#
loop_
_entity.id
_entity.type
_entity.pdbx_description
1 polymer ?
#
loop_
_entity_poly.entity_id
_entity_poly.type
_entity_poly.pdbx_seq_one_letter_code
_entity_poly.pdbx_strand_id
1 'polypeptide(L)'
;LLQRAVAVLQSSYLHPTSQEGFQYSKAVLVENALFLSEVRSRRVLLAAQERLIKEALSLLLKAQELCQSGLRVNSSSLATLGDPAKGVYISKHADCLHPSPWYHGQSGCIVICKLIKGKVKVVSEDFTPSHPSPGYDCHVAASSPLPAQSSYSQAFQHSQCYVYEVSGTSAAERPRQICPYIII
;
A
#
# COMPACT_ATOMS: atom_id res chain seq x y z
N LEU A 1 -12.90 18.00 3.30
CA LEU A 1 -12.36 16.61 3.18
C LEU A 1 -11.62 16.42 1.85
N LEU A 2 -12.30 16.63 0.72
CA LEU A 2 -11.74 16.45 -0.64
C LEU A 2 -10.36 17.10 -0.83
N GLN A 3 -10.21 18.41 -0.56
CA GLN A 3 -8.93 19.11 -0.70
C GLN A 3 -7.76 18.45 0.06
N ARG A 4 -8.01 17.94 1.27
CA ARG A 4 -6.98 17.24 2.06
C ARG A 4 -6.62 15.90 1.43
N ALA A 5 -7.61 15.15 0.95
CA ALA A 5 -7.39 13.88 0.26
C ALA A 5 -6.60 14.09 -1.04
N VAL A 6 -6.94 15.13 -1.82
CA VAL A 6 -6.23 15.50 -3.06
C VAL A 6 -4.78 15.88 -2.76
N ALA A 7 -4.52 16.75 -1.78
CA ALA A 7 -3.16 17.15 -1.41
C ALA A 7 -2.30 15.94 -1.01
N VAL A 8 -2.90 15.02 -0.26
CA VAL A 8 -2.31 13.76 0.14
C VAL A 8 -1.96 12.91 -1.10
N LEU A 9 -2.88 12.72 -2.05
CA LEU A 9 -2.59 11.99 -3.29
C LEU A 9 -1.48 12.64 -4.12
N GLN A 10 -1.58 13.94 -4.37
CA GLN A 10 -0.62 14.69 -5.18
C GLN A 10 0.80 14.67 -4.59
N SER A 11 0.91 14.71 -3.24
CA SER A 11 2.20 14.60 -2.56
C SER A 11 2.85 13.22 -2.67
N SER A 12 2.09 12.21 -3.10
CA SER A 12 2.55 10.83 -3.24
C SER A 12 2.82 10.41 -4.67
N TYR A 13 2.63 11.29 -5.67
CA TYR A 13 2.91 10.91 -7.05
C TYR A 13 4.37 10.53 -7.27
N LEU A 14 4.58 9.52 -8.11
CA LEU A 14 5.89 9.16 -8.63
C LEU A 14 6.36 10.20 -9.64
N HIS A 15 5.45 10.68 -10.49
CA HIS A 15 5.74 11.67 -11.53
C HIS A 15 5.02 13.00 -11.25
N PRO A 16 5.73 14.13 -11.13
CA PRO A 16 5.10 15.44 -10.87
C PRO A 16 4.06 15.84 -11.92
N THR A 17 4.26 15.44 -13.18
CA THR A 17 3.35 15.72 -14.30
C THR A 17 1.99 15.03 -14.19
N SER A 18 1.86 14.00 -13.33
CA SER A 18 0.60 13.29 -13.11
C SER A 18 -0.51 14.21 -12.57
N GLN A 19 -0.19 15.38 -12.01
CA GLN A 19 -1.18 16.34 -11.52
C GLN A 19 -2.17 16.81 -12.61
N GLU A 20 -1.73 16.89 -13.87
CA GLU A 20 -2.56 17.35 -14.98
C GLU A 20 -3.49 16.26 -15.52
N GLY A 21 -3.21 14.99 -15.19
CA GLY A 21 -3.93 13.82 -15.73
C GLY A 21 -5.10 13.33 -14.87
N PHE A 22 -5.22 13.76 -13.62
CA PHE A 22 -6.27 13.29 -12.69
C PHE A 22 -7.21 14.41 -12.27
N GLN A 23 -8.51 14.11 -12.29
CA GLN A 23 -9.56 14.96 -11.74
C GLN A 23 -10.27 14.24 -10.58
N TYR A 24 -10.39 14.91 -9.44
CA TYR A 24 -11.01 14.35 -8.24
C TYR A 24 -12.31 15.08 -7.92
N SER A 25 -13.41 14.34 -7.86
CA SER A 25 -14.76 14.92 -7.77
C SER A 25 -15.41 14.76 -6.39
N LYS A 26 -15.10 13.70 -5.65
CA LYS A 26 -15.76 13.38 -4.37
C LYS A 26 -14.78 12.73 -3.41
N ALA A 27 -14.93 12.97 -2.12
CA ALA A 27 -14.21 12.22 -1.10
C ALA A 27 -15.15 11.85 0.06
N VAL A 28 -15.01 10.63 0.56
CA VAL A 28 -15.84 10.06 1.63
C VAL A 28 -14.93 9.45 2.69
N LEU A 29 -15.23 9.71 3.96
CA LEU A 29 -14.51 9.09 5.07
C LEU A 29 -14.97 7.63 5.24
N VAL A 30 -14.02 6.73 5.47
CA VAL A 30 -14.33 5.33 5.82
C VAL A 30 -14.38 5.22 7.34
N GLU A 31 -15.57 4.99 7.86
CA GLU A 31 -15.79 4.75 9.29
C GLU A 31 -15.80 3.25 9.57
N ASN A 32 -14.68 2.74 10.08
CA ASN A 32 -14.57 1.37 10.52
C ASN A 32 -13.88 1.32 11.89
N ALA A 33 -14.69 1.30 12.96
CA ALA A 33 -14.20 1.37 14.34
C ALA A 33 -13.27 0.20 14.68
N LEU A 34 -13.54 -0.99 14.13
CA LEU A 34 -12.71 -2.18 14.30
C LEU A 34 -11.31 -1.93 13.74
N PHE A 35 -11.18 -1.58 12.46
CA PHE A 35 -9.87 -1.37 11.82
C PHE A 35 -9.10 -0.20 12.44
N LEU A 36 -9.80 0.86 12.85
CA LEU A 36 -9.18 1.97 13.57
C LEU A 36 -8.61 1.53 14.92
N SER A 37 -9.34 0.70 15.68
CA SER A 37 -8.85 0.17 16.96
C SER A 37 -7.63 -0.74 16.77
N GLU A 38 -7.65 -1.59 15.75
CA GLU A 38 -6.56 -2.53 15.45
C GLU A 38 -5.28 -1.80 15.03
N VAL A 39 -5.38 -0.82 14.12
CA VAL A 39 -4.23 0.01 13.72
C VAL A 39 -3.67 0.79 14.91
N ARG A 40 -4.52 1.30 15.81
CA ARG A 40 -4.06 1.97 17.03
C ARG A 40 -3.30 1.01 17.94
N SER A 41 -3.84 -0.17 18.21
CA SER A 41 -3.18 -1.19 19.02
C SER A 41 -1.85 -1.64 18.40
N ARG A 42 -1.83 -1.85 17.08
CA ARG A 42 -0.61 -2.20 16.35
C ARG A 42 0.43 -1.08 16.39
N ARG A 43 0.01 0.18 16.32
CA ARG A 43 0.89 1.35 16.47
C ARG A 43 1.60 1.36 17.81
N VAL A 44 0.88 1.13 18.90
CA VAL A 44 1.46 1.09 20.25
C VAL A 44 2.47 -0.04 20.36
N LEU A 45 2.12 -1.24 19.88
CA LEU A 45 3.01 -2.39 19.90
C LEU A 45 4.31 -2.15 19.11
N LEU A 46 4.20 -1.63 17.88
CA LEU A 46 5.38 -1.36 17.04
C LEU A 46 6.22 -0.19 17.54
N ALA A 47 5.60 0.83 18.16
CA ALA A 47 6.32 1.93 18.78
C ALA A 47 7.12 1.46 20.00
N ALA A 48 6.54 0.60 20.85
CA ALA A 48 7.24 0.00 21.99
C ALA A 48 8.42 -0.90 21.57
N GLN A 49 8.41 -1.40 20.32
CA GLN A 49 9.51 -2.18 19.74
C GLN A 49 10.49 -1.32 18.91
N GLU A 50 10.32 0.00 18.90
CA GLU A 50 11.13 0.96 18.09
C GLU A 50 11.10 0.67 16.57
N ARG A 51 10.03 0.03 16.09
CA ARG A 51 9.88 -0.37 14.68
C ARG A 51 9.11 0.66 13.85
N LEU A 52 8.63 1.76 14.41
CA LEU A 52 7.64 2.59 13.73
C LEU A 52 8.23 3.49 12.63
N ILE A 53 7.87 3.23 11.38
CA ILE A 53 8.05 4.16 10.25
C ILE A 53 6.66 4.59 9.76
N LYS A 54 6.39 5.90 9.75
CA LYS A 54 5.05 6.47 9.46
C LYS A 54 4.75 6.59 7.96
N GLU A 55 3.47 6.31 7.66
CA GLU A 55 2.63 6.81 6.58
C GLU A 55 3.13 6.51 5.16
N ALA A 56 2.56 5.47 4.55
CA ALA A 56 2.41 5.44 3.10
C ALA A 56 0.93 5.36 2.74
N LEU A 57 0.60 6.21 1.79
CA LEU A 57 -0.66 6.18 1.08
C LEU A 57 -0.64 5.03 0.13
N SER A 58 -1.83 4.51 -0.09
CA SER A 58 -2.04 3.40 -0.97
C SER A 58 -3.43 3.43 -1.47
N LEU A 59 -3.61 2.91 -2.68
CA LEU A 59 -4.82 3.09 -3.44
C LEU A 59 -5.12 1.79 -4.19
N LEU A 60 -6.38 1.34 -4.15
CA LEU A 60 -6.83 0.12 -4.82
C LEU A 60 -8.14 0.38 -5.57
N LEU A 61 -8.25 -0.18 -6.77
CA LEU A 61 -9.49 -0.34 -7.52
C LEU A 61 -10.28 -1.50 -6.88
N LYS A 62 -11.31 -1.16 -6.07
CA LYS A 62 -12.40 -1.99 -5.45
C LYS A 62 -12.72 -1.48 -4.04
N ALA A 63 -13.16 -0.23 -3.96
CA ALA A 63 -13.25 0.48 -2.69
C ALA A 63 -14.19 -0.17 -1.67
N GLN A 64 -15.33 -0.68 -2.11
CA GLN A 64 -16.36 -1.22 -1.22
C GLN A 64 -15.88 -2.47 -0.47
N GLU A 65 -15.34 -3.46 -1.18
CA GLU A 65 -14.87 -4.71 -0.59
C GLU A 65 -13.73 -4.44 0.40
N LEU A 66 -12.74 -3.64 0.00
CA LEU A 66 -11.61 -3.31 0.87
C LEU A 66 -12.03 -2.53 2.13
N CYS A 67 -13.02 -1.65 2.03
CA CYS A 67 -13.51 -0.92 3.20
C CYS A 67 -14.29 -1.82 4.18
N GLN A 68 -14.92 -2.90 3.67
CA GLN A 68 -15.67 -3.86 4.48
C GLN A 68 -14.77 -4.95 5.08
N SER A 69 -13.93 -5.57 4.26
CA SER A 69 -13.16 -6.77 4.63
C SER A 69 -11.70 -6.48 4.99
N GLY A 70 -11.22 -5.26 4.70
CA GLY A 70 -9.81 -4.87 4.78
C GLY A 70 -8.99 -5.43 3.62
N LEU A 71 -7.70 -5.07 3.56
CA LEU A 71 -6.79 -5.63 2.56
C LEU A 71 -6.31 -7.01 3.03
N ARG A 72 -6.58 -8.05 2.22
CA ARG A 72 -6.35 -9.46 2.57
C ARG A 72 -5.30 -10.10 1.66
N VAL A 73 -4.69 -11.18 2.15
CA VAL A 73 -3.81 -12.04 1.35
C VAL A 73 -4.52 -12.49 0.06
N ASN A 74 -3.76 -12.76 -0.98
CA ASN A 74 -4.24 -13.12 -2.32
C ASN A 74 -5.10 -12.04 -3.02
N SER A 75 -5.12 -10.80 -2.54
CA SER A 75 -5.76 -9.68 -3.24
C SER A 75 -4.98 -9.17 -4.45
N SER A 76 -3.73 -9.62 -4.63
CA SER A 76 -2.82 -9.26 -5.72
C SER A 76 -2.16 -10.52 -6.27
N SER A 77 -1.85 -10.52 -7.57
CA SER A 77 -1.07 -11.57 -8.24
C SER A 77 0.44 -11.30 -8.21
N LEU A 78 0.88 -10.20 -7.60
CA LEU A 78 2.30 -9.87 -7.49
C LEU A 78 3.05 -10.86 -6.59
N ALA A 79 4.28 -11.15 -6.99
CA ALA A 79 5.22 -11.98 -6.26
C ALA A 79 6.64 -11.38 -6.26
N THR A 80 6.77 -10.06 -6.40
CA THR A 80 8.08 -9.36 -6.51
C THR A 80 8.73 -9.06 -5.18
N LEU A 81 7.96 -9.01 -4.08
CA LEU A 81 8.46 -8.71 -2.73
C LEU A 81 8.13 -9.81 -1.71
N GLY A 82 7.29 -10.76 -2.08
CA GLY A 82 6.85 -11.85 -1.22
C GLY A 82 5.68 -12.65 -1.79
N ASP A 83 5.40 -13.79 -1.18
CA ASP A 83 4.28 -14.66 -1.52
C ASP A 83 2.93 -13.98 -1.21
N PRO A 84 2.04 -13.76 -2.19
CA PRO A 84 0.74 -13.10 -1.97
C PRO A 84 -0.17 -13.87 -1.00
N ALA A 85 0.07 -15.16 -0.74
CA ALA A 85 -0.68 -15.93 0.26
C ALA A 85 -0.26 -15.61 1.71
N LYS A 86 0.84 -14.87 1.92
CA LYS A 86 1.43 -14.60 3.24
C LYS A 86 1.50 -13.11 3.61
N GLY A 87 1.00 -12.24 2.75
CA GLY A 87 1.00 -10.81 2.95
C GLY A 87 0.24 -10.10 1.84
N VAL A 88 0.25 -8.77 1.89
CA VAL A 88 -0.55 -7.93 1.00
C VAL A 88 0.31 -6.88 0.32
N TYR A 89 0.01 -6.62 -0.95
CA TYR A 89 0.67 -5.60 -1.75
C TYR A 89 -0.11 -4.30 -1.71
N ILE A 90 0.62 -3.21 -1.55
CA ILE A 90 0.05 -1.89 -1.35
C ILE A 90 0.92 -0.82 -2.03
N SER A 91 0.37 -0.12 -3.04
CA SER A 91 1.10 0.91 -3.81
C SER A 91 1.51 2.08 -2.92
N LYS A 92 2.71 2.64 -3.14
CA LYS A 92 3.17 3.86 -2.45
C LYS A 92 2.78 5.16 -3.19
N HIS A 93 2.55 5.07 -4.49
CA HIS A 93 2.38 6.23 -5.36
C HIS A 93 0.98 6.28 -5.97
N ALA A 94 0.34 7.46 -5.94
CA ALA A 94 -1.06 7.59 -6.33
C ALA A 94 -1.34 7.49 -7.85
N ASP A 95 -0.30 7.63 -8.66
CA ASP A 95 -0.29 7.55 -10.12
C ASP A 95 0.24 6.19 -10.63
N CYS A 96 0.56 5.25 -9.74
CA CYS A 96 1.04 3.89 -10.05
C CYS A 96 0.20 2.83 -9.29
N LEU A 97 -1.05 2.64 -9.72
CA LEU A 97 -2.04 1.81 -9.00
C LEU A 97 -2.38 0.50 -9.66
N HIS A 98 -1.94 0.34 -10.89
CA HIS A 98 -2.21 -0.82 -11.71
C HIS A 98 -0.95 -1.13 -12.54
N PRO A 99 -0.73 -2.38 -13.00
CA PRO A 99 0.36 -2.70 -13.93
C PRO A 99 0.26 -2.00 -15.29
N SER A 100 -0.92 -1.46 -15.62
CA SER A 100 -1.21 -0.76 -16.88
C SER A 100 -1.52 0.70 -16.60
N PRO A 101 -1.06 1.63 -17.47
CA PRO A 101 -1.28 3.06 -17.28
C PRO A 101 -2.76 3.42 -17.35
N TRP A 102 -3.11 4.50 -16.67
CA TRP A 102 -4.40 5.16 -16.83
C TRP A 102 -4.50 5.75 -18.24
N TYR A 103 -5.68 5.72 -18.82
CA TYR A 103 -5.97 6.32 -20.12
C TYR A 103 -7.08 7.36 -20.03
N HIS A 104 -7.15 8.25 -21.03
CA HIS A 104 -8.14 9.32 -21.08
C HIS A 104 -9.57 8.77 -21.00
N GLY A 105 -10.39 9.37 -20.14
CA GLY A 105 -11.78 8.98 -19.93
C GLY A 105 -11.97 7.83 -18.93
N GLN A 106 -10.89 7.19 -18.45
CA GLN A 106 -11.00 6.20 -17.38
C GLN A 106 -11.41 6.88 -16.06
N SER A 107 -12.37 6.26 -15.36
CA SER A 107 -12.82 6.70 -14.04
C SER A 107 -12.72 5.54 -13.05
N GLY A 108 -12.55 5.85 -11.77
CA GLY A 108 -12.44 4.85 -10.72
C GLY A 108 -12.44 5.49 -9.34
N CYS A 109 -12.39 4.64 -8.32
CA CYS A 109 -12.22 5.08 -6.94
C CYS A 109 -10.86 4.64 -6.41
N ILE A 110 -10.34 5.47 -5.54
CA ILE A 110 -9.08 5.31 -4.86
C ILE A 110 -9.38 5.21 -3.36
N VAL A 111 -8.84 4.19 -2.69
CA VAL A 111 -8.96 4.09 -1.23
C VAL A 111 -7.64 4.45 -0.57
N ILE A 112 -7.54 5.66 -0.03
CA ILE A 112 -6.45 6.09 0.83
C ILE A 112 -6.49 5.29 2.14
N CYS A 113 -5.43 4.52 2.40
CA CYS A 113 -5.25 3.81 3.66
C CYS A 113 -4.22 4.48 4.57
N LYS A 114 -4.43 4.37 5.88
CA LYS A 114 -3.38 4.55 6.90
C LYS A 114 -2.56 3.27 6.96
N LEU A 115 -1.24 3.39 6.81
CA LEU A 115 -0.30 2.28 6.94
C LEU A 115 0.75 2.59 8.02
N ILE A 116 1.01 1.60 8.86
CA ILE A 116 2.18 1.58 9.76
C ILE A 116 3.17 0.56 9.18
N LYS A 117 4.25 1.04 8.56
CA LYS A 117 5.20 0.15 7.87
C LYS A 117 5.94 -0.79 8.82
N GLY A 118 6.12 -0.39 10.07
CA GLY A 118 6.99 -1.13 11.00
C GLY A 118 8.43 -1.16 10.49
N LYS A 119 9.19 -2.18 10.87
CA LYS A 119 10.58 -2.34 10.43
C LYS A 119 10.60 -2.81 8.98
N VAL A 120 11.19 -2.00 8.11
CA VAL A 120 11.23 -2.24 6.67
C VAL A 120 12.42 -3.12 6.31
N LYS A 121 12.19 -4.22 5.57
CA LYS A 121 13.24 -4.98 4.88
C LYS A 121 13.34 -4.48 3.44
N VAL A 122 14.55 -4.17 3.02
CA VAL A 122 14.84 -3.92 1.61
C VAL A 122 15.14 -5.26 0.91
N VAL A 123 14.49 -5.48 -0.22
CA VAL A 123 14.56 -6.70 -1.04
C VAL A 123 15.19 -6.36 -2.39
N SER A 124 16.16 -7.17 -2.84
CA SER A 124 16.82 -7.02 -4.15
C SER A 124 15.93 -7.57 -5.26
N GLU A 125 16.07 -7.07 -6.48
CA GLU A 125 15.32 -7.58 -7.65
C GLU A 125 15.60 -9.06 -7.93
N ASP A 126 16.82 -9.53 -7.64
CA ASP A 126 17.24 -10.92 -7.91
C ASP A 126 16.74 -11.94 -6.89
N PHE A 127 16.17 -11.48 -5.78
CA PHE A 127 15.78 -12.36 -4.69
C PHE A 127 14.44 -11.96 -4.11
N THR A 128 13.41 -12.75 -4.40
CA THR A 128 12.12 -12.64 -3.75
C THR A 128 12.03 -13.58 -2.54
N PRO A 129 11.83 -13.07 -1.31
CA PRO A 129 11.59 -13.92 -0.15
C PRO A 129 10.27 -14.69 -0.31
N SER A 130 10.29 -16.01 -0.19
CA SER A 130 9.06 -16.84 -0.20
C SER A 130 8.23 -16.73 1.09
N HIS A 131 8.79 -16.12 2.14
CA HIS A 131 8.16 -15.95 3.44
C HIS A 131 8.43 -14.55 4.03
N PRO A 132 7.54 -14.05 4.91
CA PRO A 132 7.83 -12.95 5.82
C PRO A 132 9.22 -13.04 6.47
N SER A 133 10.00 -11.96 6.44
CA SER A 133 11.33 -11.94 7.06
C SER A 133 11.22 -11.78 8.58
N PRO A 134 11.81 -12.68 9.39
CA PRO A 134 11.78 -12.58 10.84
C PRO A 134 12.28 -11.23 11.35
N GLY A 135 11.51 -10.60 12.25
CA GLY A 135 11.86 -9.30 12.85
C GLY A 135 11.58 -8.08 11.99
N TYR A 136 11.05 -8.24 10.78
CA TYR A 136 10.57 -7.16 9.91
C TYR A 136 9.04 -7.18 9.82
N ASP A 137 8.44 -6.08 9.37
CA ASP A 137 6.98 -5.89 9.27
C ASP A 137 6.51 -5.67 7.82
N CYS A 138 7.41 -5.25 6.93
CA CYS A 138 7.13 -5.13 5.51
C CYS A 138 8.39 -5.25 4.65
N HIS A 139 8.21 -5.58 3.38
CA HIS A 139 9.25 -5.57 2.36
C HIS A 139 9.02 -4.41 1.38
N VAL A 140 10.12 -3.81 0.91
CA VAL A 140 10.13 -2.86 -0.20
C VAL A 140 11.26 -3.21 -1.15
N ALA A 141 11.10 -2.88 -2.42
CA ALA A 141 12.20 -2.98 -3.38
C ALA A 141 13.35 -2.05 -2.96
N ALA A 142 14.58 -2.44 -3.28
CA ALA A 142 15.75 -1.58 -3.17
C ALA A 142 15.54 -0.28 -3.94
N SER A 143 15.98 0.85 -3.39
CA SER A 143 15.89 2.14 -4.07
C SER A 143 17.04 2.28 -5.08
N SER A 144 17.15 1.36 -6.03
CA SER A 144 17.90 1.65 -7.25
C SER A 144 17.09 2.67 -8.06
N PRO A 145 17.74 3.67 -8.68
CA PRO A 145 17.08 4.48 -9.67
C PRO A 145 16.48 3.54 -10.72
N LEU A 146 15.16 3.61 -10.91
CA LEU A 146 14.55 2.91 -12.02
C LEU A 146 15.24 3.41 -13.30
N PRO A 147 15.72 2.50 -14.18
CA PRO A 147 16.31 2.91 -15.44
C PRO A 147 15.38 3.86 -16.19
N ALA A 148 15.91 4.84 -16.91
CA ALA A 148 15.11 5.84 -17.63
C ALA A 148 14.11 5.23 -18.65
N GLN A 149 14.28 3.94 -19.01
CA GLN A 149 13.42 3.18 -19.91
C GLN A 149 12.53 2.14 -19.19
N SER A 150 12.39 2.20 -17.87
CA SER A 150 11.54 1.26 -17.13
C SER A 150 10.10 1.33 -17.63
N SER A 151 9.49 0.18 -17.91
CA SER A 151 8.08 0.11 -18.26
C SER A 151 7.18 0.55 -17.10
N TYR A 152 5.96 0.99 -17.40
CA TYR A 152 4.98 1.35 -16.38
C TYR A 152 4.70 0.19 -15.39
N SER A 153 4.69 -1.05 -15.87
CA SER A 153 4.54 -2.25 -15.03
C SER A 153 5.70 -2.43 -14.04
N GLN A 154 6.94 -2.19 -14.48
CA GLN A 154 8.10 -2.23 -13.58
C GLN A 154 8.03 -1.12 -12.52
N ALA A 155 7.68 0.11 -12.93
CA ALA A 155 7.47 1.21 -11.99
C ALA A 155 6.37 0.88 -10.96
N PHE A 156 5.26 0.28 -11.41
CA PHE A 156 4.20 -0.22 -10.55
C PHE A 156 4.72 -1.24 -9.54
N GLN A 157 5.46 -2.27 -9.97
CA GLN A 157 6.03 -3.30 -9.09
C GLN A 157 7.00 -2.72 -8.05
N HIS A 158 7.87 -1.79 -8.47
CA HIS A 158 8.86 -1.15 -7.59
C HIS A 158 8.22 -0.19 -6.57
N SER A 159 7.10 0.41 -6.96
CA SER A 159 6.29 1.28 -6.09
C SER A 159 5.54 0.52 -4.99
N GLN A 160 5.58 -0.81 -4.97
CA GLN A 160 4.84 -1.59 -3.98
C GLN A 160 5.54 -1.62 -2.61
N CYS A 161 4.74 -1.79 -1.59
CA CYS A 161 5.12 -2.26 -0.27
C CYS A 161 4.42 -3.60 -0.05
N TYR A 162 5.13 -4.61 0.43
CA TYR A 162 4.56 -5.90 0.79
C TYR A 162 4.48 -5.99 2.31
N VAL A 163 3.27 -5.96 2.86
CA VAL A 163 3.01 -5.86 4.30
C VAL A 163 2.50 -7.20 4.79
N TYR A 164 2.99 -7.63 5.95
CA TYR A 164 2.58 -8.90 6.55
C TYR A 164 2.53 -8.78 8.06
N GLU A 165 1.75 -9.65 8.67
CA GLU A 165 1.69 -9.81 10.11
C GLU A 165 1.84 -11.29 10.42
N VAL A 166 2.85 -11.66 11.20
CA VAL A 166 3.06 -13.04 11.61
C VAL A 166 2.52 -13.21 13.03
N SER A 167 1.60 -14.16 13.20
CA SER A 167 1.05 -14.55 14.51
C SER A 167 1.39 -16.01 14.76
N GLY A 168 2.34 -16.26 15.67
CA GLY A 168 2.88 -17.60 15.89
C GLY A 168 3.63 -18.11 14.66
N THR A 169 3.16 -19.22 14.08
CA THR A 169 3.76 -19.86 12.89
C THR A 169 3.08 -19.48 11.58
N SER A 170 1.98 -18.73 11.62
CA SER A 170 1.16 -18.41 10.44
C SER A 170 1.13 -16.90 10.15
N ALA A 171 1.03 -16.56 8.86
CA ALA A 171 0.74 -15.20 8.44
C ALA A 171 -0.75 -14.91 8.64
N ALA A 172 -1.07 -13.74 9.18
CA ALA A 172 -2.45 -13.28 9.29
C ALA A 172 -3.02 -13.03 7.89
N GLU A 173 -4.27 -13.46 7.67
CA GLU A 173 -4.97 -13.23 6.41
C GLU A 173 -5.18 -11.74 6.10
N ARG A 174 -5.20 -10.89 7.13
CA ARG A 174 -5.43 -9.45 7.03
C ARG A 174 -4.48 -8.71 7.99
N PRO A 175 -3.37 -8.16 7.48
CA PRO A 175 -2.42 -7.42 8.31
C PRO A 175 -3.07 -6.19 8.96
N ARG A 176 -3.03 -6.10 10.29
CA ARG A 176 -3.67 -5.02 11.07
C ARG A 176 -2.94 -3.68 11.00
N GLN A 177 -1.83 -3.61 10.27
CA GLN A 177 -1.10 -2.36 10.01
C GLN A 177 -1.83 -1.42 9.05
N ILE A 178 -2.85 -1.91 8.33
CA ILE A 178 -3.53 -1.20 7.24
C ILE A 178 -4.98 -0.90 7.65
N CYS A 179 -5.36 0.37 7.58
CA CYS A 179 -6.74 0.80 7.80
C CYS A 179 -7.19 1.68 6.62
N PRO A 180 -8.20 1.28 5.85
CA PRO A 180 -8.91 2.15 4.91
C PRO A 180 -9.39 3.41 5.63
N TYR A 181 -9.22 4.58 5.01
CA TYR A 181 -9.48 5.86 5.67
C TYR A 181 -10.32 6.82 4.84
N ILE A 182 -9.99 7.02 3.57
CA ILE A 182 -10.76 7.90 2.67
C ILE A 182 -10.94 7.20 1.32
N ILE A 183 -12.15 7.26 0.77
CA ILE A 183 -12.43 6.93 -0.64
C ILE A 183 -12.48 8.25 -1.41
N ILE A 184 -11.79 8.35 -2.53
CA ILE A 184 -11.79 9.51 -3.45
C ILE A 184 -12.02 9.05 -4.90
#